data_AF-A0A8J5ZPJ1-F1
#
_entry.id   AF-A0A8J5ZPJ1-F1
#
_cell.length_a   1.000
_cell.length_b   1.000
_cell.length_c   1.000
_cell.angle_alpha   90.00
_cell.angle_beta   90.00
_cell.angle_gamma   90.00
#
_symmetry.space_group_name_H-M   'P 1'
#
loop_
_entity.id
_entity.type
_entity.pdbx_description
1 polymer ?
#
loop_
_entity_poly.entity_id
_entity_poly.type
_entity_poly.pdbx_seq_one_letter_code
_entity_poly.pdbx_strand_id
1 'polypeptide(L)'
;MLRVRCLRGGSRGAEAVHYIGSRVRASRLGAGAACSPLRSPASPSQNCRTKTLLTRLESPASSLAGSRELGCVSRKGCMRWGPTQWARLLSESVVWRWRSALEVPSSPAGPCFAPTEFRAQREVVWLGRNLTGWVQRTFQSTQAAAASSQNSCAADDKATDPLPKDCPVSSYNEWDPLEEVIVGRAENACVPPFTVEVKANTYEKYWPFYQKHGGHYFPKDHLKKAVAEIEEMCNILKMEGVTVRRPDPIDWSLKYKTPDFESTGLYGAMPRDILIVVGNEIIEAPMAWRSRFFEYRAYRSIIKDYFHRGAKWTTAPKPTMGDELYDQDYPIHSVEDRHKLAAQGKFVTTEFEPCFDAADFIRAGRDIFAQRSQVTNYLGIEWMRRHLAPDYRVHIISFKDPNPMHIDATFNIIGPGLVLSNPDRPCHQIDLFKKAGWTIVTPPIPVIPDDHPLWMSSKWLSMNVLMLDEKRVMVDANEVPIQKMFEKLGISAIKVNIRNANSLGGGFHCWTCDIRRRGTLQSYFD
;
A
#
# COMPACT_ATOMS: atom_id res chain seq x y z
N MET A 1 39.15 -44.33 11.38
CA MET A 1 39.20 -44.36 12.85
C MET A 1 38.88 -42.98 13.38
N LEU A 2 37.66 -42.78 13.87
CA LEU A 2 37.23 -41.53 14.51
C LEU A 2 36.61 -41.91 15.86
N ARG A 3 37.23 -41.38 16.93
CA ARG A 3 36.95 -41.71 18.33
C ARG A 3 35.60 -41.15 18.77
N VAL A 4 34.76 -42.04 19.27
CA VAL A 4 33.56 -41.75 20.05
C VAL A 4 33.98 -41.32 21.46
N ARG A 5 33.44 -40.20 21.96
CA ARG A 5 33.42 -39.89 23.40
C ARG A 5 31.97 -39.95 23.87
N CYS A 6 31.71 -40.92 24.73
CA CYS A 6 30.47 -41.11 25.46
C CYS A 6 30.63 -40.48 26.85
N LEU A 7 29.64 -39.69 27.29
CA LEU A 7 29.45 -39.35 28.70
C LEU A 7 28.01 -39.70 29.09
N ARG A 8 27.92 -40.69 29.99
CA ARG A 8 26.77 -41.00 30.86
C ARG A 8 26.46 -39.73 31.69
N GLY A 9 25.24 -39.37 32.07
CA GLY A 9 24.08 -40.17 32.49
C GLY A 9 23.72 -39.71 33.92
N GLY A 10 22.47 -39.29 34.14
CA GLY A 10 21.96 -38.87 35.45
C GLY A 10 20.47 -38.55 35.40
N SER A 11 19.68 -39.40 36.04
CA SER A 11 18.22 -39.55 35.97
C SER A 11 17.49 -38.98 37.19
N ARG A 12 16.20 -38.62 37.01
CA ARG A 12 15.01 -38.62 37.92
C ARG A 12 13.96 -37.71 37.26
N GLY A 13 12.70 -38.05 36.96
CA GLY A 13 11.82 -39.17 37.32
C GLY A 13 10.53 -38.62 37.98
N ALA A 14 9.41 -38.58 37.24
CA ALA A 14 7.98 -38.60 37.67
C ALA A 14 7.11 -38.21 36.43
N GLU A 15 6.58 -39.13 35.64
CA GLU A 15 5.31 -39.89 35.78
C GLU A 15 4.04 -39.05 36.00
N ALA A 16 3.21 -38.98 34.94
CA ALA A 16 1.75 -39.09 35.02
C ALA A 16 1.20 -39.52 33.63
N VAL A 17 0.65 -40.72 33.57
CA VAL A 17 -0.07 -41.33 32.43
C VAL A 17 -1.50 -41.62 32.89
N HIS A 18 -2.49 -41.36 32.03
CA HIS A 18 -3.79 -42.06 31.81
C HIS A 18 -4.65 -41.10 30.95
N TYR A 19 -5.43 -41.47 29.92
CA TYR A 19 -6.04 -42.74 29.50
C TYR A 19 -6.40 -42.65 27.99
N ILE A 20 -6.33 -43.78 27.27
CA ILE A 20 -6.78 -43.96 25.88
C ILE A 20 -8.22 -44.49 25.87
N GLY A 21 -9.07 -43.98 24.97
CA GLY A 21 -10.36 -44.55 24.61
C GLY A 21 -10.51 -44.66 23.10
N SER A 22 -10.43 -45.88 22.59
CA SER A 22 -10.47 -46.32 21.19
C SER A 22 -11.87 -46.32 20.55
N ARG A 23 -11.95 -46.04 19.23
CA ARG A 23 -12.88 -46.75 18.32
C ARG A 23 -12.25 -46.94 16.94
N VAL A 24 -12.09 -48.21 16.58
CA VAL A 24 -11.67 -48.74 15.27
C VAL A 24 -12.93 -49.03 14.44
N ARG A 25 -12.89 -48.75 13.13
CA ARG A 25 -13.52 -49.61 12.12
C ARG A 25 -12.60 -49.73 10.92
N ALA A 26 -12.37 -50.98 10.53
CA ALA A 26 -11.45 -51.43 9.51
C ALA A 26 -12.16 -51.68 8.16
N SER A 27 -11.43 -51.56 7.07
CA SER A 27 -11.52 -52.48 5.93
C SER A 27 -10.21 -52.50 5.13
N ARG A 28 -9.56 -53.67 5.25
CA ARG A 28 -8.57 -54.39 4.41
C ARG A 28 -8.77 -54.21 2.89
N LEU A 29 -7.89 -54.59 1.94
CA LEU A 29 -6.50 -55.09 1.79
C LEU A 29 -6.28 -55.18 0.26
N GLY A 30 -5.03 -55.13 -0.20
CA GLY A 30 -4.66 -55.55 -1.57
C GLY A 30 -3.21 -55.18 -1.89
N ALA A 31 -2.32 -56.17 -1.88
CA ALA A 31 -0.87 -56.07 -1.92
C ALA A 31 -0.25 -56.54 -3.26
N GLY A 32 1.01 -56.17 -3.48
CA GLY A 32 1.97 -56.74 -4.45
C GLY A 32 2.79 -55.64 -5.17
N ALA A 33 4.00 -55.25 -4.74
CA ALA A 33 5.33 -55.90 -4.93
C ALA A 33 5.71 -56.10 -6.42
N ALA A 34 6.88 -55.77 -6.99
CA ALA A 34 8.15 -55.23 -6.52
C ALA A 34 9.06 -54.82 -7.73
N CYS A 35 10.08 -53.98 -7.46
CA CYS A 35 11.45 -53.89 -8.05
C CYS A 35 11.73 -53.60 -9.55
N SER A 36 12.19 -52.35 -9.82
CA SER A 36 13.47 -51.83 -10.42
C SER A 36 14.28 -52.62 -11.51
N PRO A 37 15.33 -52.01 -12.14
CA PRO A 37 15.38 -50.83 -13.04
C PRO A 37 16.26 -51.07 -14.32
N LEU A 38 16.34 -50.11 -15.27
CA LEU A 38 17.55 -49.63 -16.00
C LEU A 38 17.33 -49.15 -17.46
N ARG A 39 17.93 -47.97 -17.72
CA ARG A 39 18.68 -47.47 -18.91
C ARG A 39 17.96 -47.02 -20.21
N SER A 40 18.37 -45.81 -20.60
CA SER A 40 18.32 -45.14 -21.91
C SER A 40 19.05 -45.93 -23.02
N PRO A 41 18.89 -45.53 -24.31
CA PRO A 41 19.89 -44.61 -24.88
C PRO A 41 19.40 -43.62 -25.98
N ALA A 42 20.25 -42.60 -26.16
CA ALA A 42 20.59 -41.71 -27.28
C ALA A 42 19.89 -41.74 -28.67
N SER A 43 19.80 -40.52 -29.23
CA SER A 43 19.65 -40.12 -30.65
C SER A 43 20.80 -40.58 -31.57
N PRO A 44 20.65 -40.56 -32.92
CA PRO A 44 21.05 -39.36 -33.71
C PRO A 44 20.30 -39.06 -35.05
N SER A 45 20.20 -37.76 -35.34
CA SER A 45 20.34 -36.97 -36.60
C SER A 45 20.06 -37.48 -38.05
N GLN A 46 19.42 -36.57 -38.82
CA GLN A 46 19.80 -36.00 -40.15
C GLN A 46 19.03 -36.32 -41.47
N ASN A 47 18.39 -35.24 -41.99
CA ASN A 47 18.40 -34.64 -43.35
C ASN A 47 18.08 -35.41 -44.67
N CYS A 48 17.06 -34.91 -45.42
CA CYS A 48 17.12 -34.24 -46.75
C CYS A 48 15.69 -34.19 -47.39
N ARG A 49 15.10 -33.00 -47.69
CA ARG A 49 15.06 -32.25 -48.98
C ARG A 49 14.59 -33.11 -50.19
N THR A 50 13.63 -32.72 -51.07
CA THR A 50 13.43 -31.43 -51.78
C THR A 50 12.13 -31.41 -52.64
N LYS A 51 11.52 -30.20 -52.84
CA LYS A 51 10.93 -29.57 -54.09
C LYS A 51 9.67 -30.15 -54.79
N THR A 52 8.74 -29.44 -55.47
CA THR A 52 8.32 -28.02 -55.74
C THR A 52 6.98 -28.04 -56.56
N LEU A 53 6.23 -26.92 -56.57
CA LEU A 53 5.37 -26.27 -57.61
C LEU A 53 3.91 -26.01 -57.17
N LEU A 54 3.43 -24.77 -56.95
CA LEU A 54 3.14 -23.59 -57.81
C LEU A 54 1.87 -23.71 -58.69
N THR A 55 0.86 -22.87 -58.40
CA THR A 55 0.18 -21.97 -59.37
C THR A 55 -0.67 -20.88 -58.68
N ARG A 56 -0.66 -19.69 -59.29
CA ARG A 56 -1.44 -18.44 -59.04
C ARG A 56 -2.71 -18.42 -59.91
N LEU A 57 -3.64 -17.49 -59.62
CA LEU A 57 -4.37 -16.57 -60.55
C LEU A 57 -5.44 -15.80 -59.72
N GLU A 58 -5.31 -14.49 -59.47
CA GLU A 58 -5.78 -13.31 -60.23
C GLU A 58 -7.26 -12.89 -60.01
N SER A 59 -7.45 -11.60 -59.66
CA SER A 59 -8.71 -10.83 -59.62
C SER A 59 -9.19 -10.44 -61.04
N PRO A 60 -10.39 -9.86 -61.20
CA PRO A 60 -10.46 -8.40 -61.36
C PRO A 60 -11.73 -7.71 -60.78
N ALA A 61 -11.79 -6.40 -61.02
CA ALA A 61 -12.52 -5.33 -60.34
C ALA A 61 -13.88 -4.92 -60.95
N SER A 62 -14.42 -3.80 -60.41
CA SER A 62 -15.43 -2.84 -60.95
C SER A 62 -16.91 -3.15 -60.66
N SER A 63 -17.85 -2.22 -60.47
CA SER A 63 -17.87 -0.76 -60.22
C SER A 63 -19.34 -0.31 -60.02
N LEU A 64 -19.53 0.85 -59.37
CA LEU A 64 -20.54 1.91 -59.61
C LEU A 64 -22.05 1.76 -59.26
N ALA A 65 -22.51 2.80 -58.54
CA ALA A 65 -23.80 3.52 -58.59
C ALA A 65 -25.09 2.75 -58.20
N GLY A 66 -26.11 3.33 -57.57
CA GLY A 66 -26.43 4.69 -57.17
C GLY A 66 -27.95 4.79 -56.96
N SER A 67 -28.36 5.40 -55.84
CA SER A 67 -29.57 6.24 -55.63
C SER A 67 -31.01 5.74 -55.88
N ARG A 68 -31.84 5.92 -54.81
CA ARG A 68 -33.23 6.47 -54.75
C ARG A 68 -34.35 5.64 -55.43
N GLU A 69 -35.62 5.62 -55.05
CA GLU A 69 -36.49 6.28 -54.05
C GLU A 69 -37.84 5.52 -54.04
N LEU A 70 -38.58 5.62 -52.93
CA LEU A 70 -40.06 5.69 -52.81
C LEU A 70 -40.98 4.54 -53.29
N GLY A 71 -41.71 3.96 -52.31
CA GLY A 71 -43.16 4.21 -52.24
C GLY A 71 -44.13 3.01 -52.20
N CYS A 72 -45.10 3.12 -51.28
CA CYS A 72 -46.47 2.54 -51.24
C CYS A 72 -46.80 1.26 -50.42
N VAL A 73 -47.15 1.48 -49.14
CA VAL A 73 -48.46 1.29 -48.47
C VAL A 73 -49.40 0.12 -48.87
N SER A 74 -49.73 -0.77 -47.91
CA SER A 74 -51.06 -0.93 -47.23
C SER A 74 -51.03 -2.19 -46.31
N ARG A 75 -51.22 -2.11 -44.97
CA ARG A 75 -52.38 -1.93 -44.07
C ARG A 75 -53.17 -3.21 -43.67
N LYS A 76 -53.31 -3.35 -42.32
CA LYS A 76 -54.29 -4.08 -41.47
C LYS A 76 -53.90 -5.51 -41.02
N GLY A 77 -54.03 -5.92 -39.75
CA GLY A 77 -54.63 -5.27 -38.57
C GLY A 77 -54.51 -6.09 -37.27
N CYS A 78 -55.22 -5.61 -36.22
CA CYS A 78 -55.50 -6.21 -34.89
C CYS A 78 -54.31 -6.41 -33.92
N MET A 79 -54.42 -6.32 -32.59
CA MET A 79 -55.40 -5.82 -31.60
C MET A 79 -54.62 -5.71 -30.25
N ARG A 80 -55.13 -4.90 -29.32
CA ARG A 80 -54.59 -4.57 -27.97
C ARG A 80 -54.44 -5.76 -27.01
N TRP A 81 -53.69 -5.60 -25.89
CA TRP A 81 -54.14 -5.61 -24.47
C TRP A 81 -52.99 -5.13 -23.53
N GLY A 82 -53.34 -4.44 -22.41
CA GLY A 82 -52.48 -3.60 -21.54
C GLY A 82 -51.61 -4.31 -20.48
N PRO A 83 -51.21 -3.69 -19.33
CA PRO A 83 -52.03 -2.80 -18.50
C PRO A 83 -51.38 -1.48 -17.97
N THR A 84 -52.29 -0.62 -17.51
CA THR A 84 -52.22 0.67 -16.81
C THR A 84 -51.58 0.64 -15.41
N GLN A 85 -50.92 1.74 -15.02
CA GLN A 85 -50.85 2.16 -13.61
C GLN A 85 -50.55 3.68 -13.44
N TRP A 86 -51.32 4.31 -12.54
CA TRP A 86 -51.15 5.57 -11.79
C TRP A 86 -51.25 6.96 -12.45
N ALA A 87 -52.25 7.76 -12.04
CA ALA A 87 -52.08 9.17 -11.65
C ALA A 87 -53.37 9.77 -11.02
N ARG A 88 -53.27 10.24 -9.77
CA ARG A 88 -53.73 11.55 -9.24
C ARG A 88 -53.99 11.47 -7.72
N LEU A 89 -53.31 12.31 -6.95
CA LEU A 89 -53.90 13.51 -6.34
C LEU A 89 -52.83 14.42 -5.75
N LEU A 90 -53.12 15.72 -5.87
CA LEU A 90 -52.36 16.91 -5.49
C LEU A 90 -52.82 17.43 -4.13
N SER A 91 -51.93 18.11 -3.42
CA SER A 91 -52.16 19.41 -2.77
C SER A 91 -50.77 20.01 -2.49
N GLU A 92 -50.29 21.00 -3.26
CA GLU A 92 -50.43 22.45 -2.99
C GLU A 92 -49.91 22.87 -1.60
N SER A 93 -49.18 23.95 -1.35
CA SER A 93 -48.51 25.02 -2.11
C SER A 93 -47.97 25.97 -1.04
N VAL A 94 -46.72 26.45 -1.08
CA VAL A 94 -46.39 27.84 -0.69
C VAL A 94 -45.17 28.31 -1.48
N VAL A 95 -45.36 29.43 -2.17
CA VAL A 95 -44.42 30.18 -2.99
C VAL A 95 -43.89 31.36 -2.18
N TRP A 96 -42.59 31.66 -2.30
CA TRP A 96 -42.12 33.05 -2.34
C TRP A 96 -41.03 33.20 -3.41
N ARG A 97 -41.31 34.07 -4.39
CA ARG A 97 -40.36 34.61 -5.38
C ARG A 97 -39.71 35.85 -4.80
N TRP A 98 -38.43 36.10 -5.12
CA TRP A 98 -37.95 37.41 -5.56
C TRP A 98 -36.87 37.24 -6.66
N ARG A 99 -37.08 37.99 -7.76
CA ARG A 99 -36.18 38.34 -8.87
C ARG A 99 -35.31 39.54 -8.42
N SER A 100 -34.20 40.02 -9.00
CA SER A 100 -33.38 39.81 -10.21
C SER A 100 -32.17 40.78 -10.02
N ALA A 101 -30.94 40.38 -10.36
CA ALA A 101 -30.14 40.90 -11.49
C ALA A 101 -29.15 42.08 -11.22
N LEU A 102 -27.97 41.94 -11.84
CA LEU A 102 -27.02 42.95 -12.38
C LEU A 102 -26.13 43.73 -11.40
N GLU A 103 -24.80 43.56 -11.48
CA GLU A 103 -23.84 44.38 -12.27
C GLU A 103 -22.39 44.25 -11.75
N VAL A 104 -21.43 44.27 -12.68
CA VAL A 104 -19.97 44.37 -12.49
C VAL A 104 -19.59 45.83 -12.75
N PRO A 105 -18.63 46.45 -12.01
CA PRO A 105 -17.34 46.71 -12.68
C PRO A 105 -16.08 46.77 -11.78
N SER A 106 -14.95 46.41 -12.42
CA SER A 106 -13.60 47.02 -12.38
C SER A 106 -12.78 47.16 -11.07
N SER A 107 -11.59 46.54 -11.10
CA SER A 107 -10.38 46.90 -10.33
C SER A 107 -9.85 48.31 -10.70
N PRO A 108 -8.94 48.94 -9.92
CA PRO A 108 -7.50 48.61 -10.02
C PRO A 108 -6.63 48.76 -8.73
N ALA A 109 -5.44 48.14 -8.78
CA ALA A 109 -4.15 48.50 -8.14
C ALA A 109 -3.98 48.47 -6.59
N GLY A 110 -2.94 47.76 -6.12
CA GLY A 110 -2.44 47.72 -4.73
C GLY A 110 -1.54 48.93 -4.36
N PRO A 111 -0.49 48.81 -3.51
CA PRO A 111 -0.05 47.70 -2.65
C PRO A 111 0.36 48.12 -1.20
N CYS A 112 0.84 47.13 -0.41
CA CYS A 112 1.78 47.21 0.74
C CYS A 112 1.42 48.05 1.99
N PHE A 113 1.37 47.41 3.18
CA PHE A 113 2.27 47.71 4.32
C PHE A 113 2.10 46.66 5.45
N ALA A 114 3.22 46.38 6.11
CA ALA A 114 3.44 45.38 7.16
C ALA A 114 2.77 45.76 8.51
N PRO A 115 2.73 44.84 9.50
CA PRO A 115 1.79 44.90 10.62
C PRO A 115 2.35 45.67 11.82
N THR A 116 1.45 46.34 12.55
CA THR A 116 1.70 46.89 13.89
C THR A 116 1.18 45.92 14.95
N GLU A 117 2.07 45.59 15.89
CA GLU A 117 1.77 44.89 17.14
C GLU A 117 0.81 45.71 18.00
N PHE A 118 -0.18 45.05 18.60
CA PHE A 118 -0.80 45.55 19.83
C PHE A 118 -0.95 44.42 20.85
N ARG A 119 -0.29 44.65 21.98
CA ARG A 119 -0.22 43.84 23.19
C ARG A 119 -1.39 44.25 24.09
N ALA A 120 -2.29 43.33 24.40
CA ALA A 120 -3.37 43.57 25.37
C ALA A 120 -3.12 42.76 26.65
N GLN A 121 -3.08 43.48 27.78
CA GLN A 121 -2.92 42.96 29.14
C GLN A 121 -4.23 42.38 29.69
N ARG A 122 -4.03 41.50 30.66
CA ARG A 122 -5.01 40.73 31.45
C ARG A 122 -6.01 41.62 32.21
N GLU A 123 -7.20 41.08 32.42
CA GLU A 123 -7.86 41.10 33.74
C GLU A 123 -8.82 39.89 33.88
N VAL A 124 -8.74 39.21 35.02
CA VAL A 124 -9.59 38.09 35.43
C VAL A 124 -10.38 38.55 36.65
N VAL A 125 -11.70 38.42 36.60
CA VAL A 125 -12.61 38.59 37.74
C VAL A 125 -13.18 37.22 38.10
N TRP A 126 -13.01 36.82 39.36
CA TRP A 126 -13.68 35.66 39.95
C TRP A 126 -14.54 36.12 41.13
N LEU A 127 -15.83 35.79 41.10
CA LEU A 127 -16.77 35.94 42.21
C LEU A 127 -17.12 34.54 42.72
N GLY A 128 -16.80 34.28 43.98
CA GLY A 128 -17.17 33.06 44.68
C GLY A 128 -18.51 33.19 45.41
N ARG A 129 -19.09 32.03 45.80
CA ARG A 129 -19.72 31.83 47.11
C ARG A 129 -19.96 30.34 47.42
N ASN A 130 -19.31 29.97 48.52
CA ASN A 130 -19.44 28.85 49.47
C ASN A 130 -20.76 28.08 49.57
N LEU A 131 -20.64 26.79 49.92
CA LEU A 131 -21.21 26.22 51.16
C LEU A 131 -20.45 24.96 51.63
N THR A 132 -20.40 24.86 52.95
CA THR A 132 -19.55 24.09 53.88
C THR A 132 -19.83 22.59 54.02
N GLY A 133 -18.81 21.83 54.47
CA GLY A 133 -18.97 20.50 55.09
C GLY A 133 -17.67 19.92 55.64
N TRP A 134 -17.42 20.13 56.93
CA TRP A 134 -16.28 19.66 57.75
C TRP A 134 -16.09 18.13 57.78
N VAL A 135 -14.85 17.64 57.81
CA VAL A 135 -14.25 16.86 58.94
C VAL A 135 -12.73 17.04 58.94
N GLN A 136 -12.20 17.58 60.04
CA GLN A 136 -10.77 17.63 60.40
C GLN A 136 -10.27 16.26 60.87
N ARG A 137 -9.00 15.95 60.59
CA ARG A 137 -8.00 15.46 61.54
C ARG A 137 -6.62 15.60 60.89
N THR A 138 -5.87 16.64 61.29
CA THR A 138 -4.75 16.59 62.26
C THR A 138 -3.53 15.85 61.73
N PHE A 139 -2.31 16.40 61.78
CA PHE A 139 -1.80 17.71 62.16
C PHE A 139 -0.30 17.66 61.82
N GLN A 140 0.26 18.83 61.48
CA GLN A 140 1.62 19.28 61.83
C GLN A 140 2.86 18.53 61.26
N SER A 141 3.94 19.22 60.90
CA SER A 141 4.22 20.67 60.86
C SER A 141 5.55 20.92 60.14
N THR A 142 5.68 22.14 59.58
CA THR A 142 6.85 23.06 59.63
C THR A 142 8.21 22.55 59.10
N GLN A 143 9.02 23.27 58.34
CA GLN A 143 9.20 24.70 58.00
C GLN A 143 10.18 24.66 56.79
N ALA A 144 9.92 25.32 55.67
CA ALA A 144 10.36 26.69 55.36
C ALA A 144 11.83 27.01 55.73
N ALA A 145 12.73 27.10 54.72
CA ALA A 145 13.54 28.29 54.44
C ALA A 145 14.66 28.03 53.40
N ALA A 146 14.59 28.81 52.31
CA ALA A 146 15.69 29.58 51.67
C ALA A 146 16.93 28.83 51.11
N ALA A 147 17.62 29.23 50.04
CA ALA A 147 17.45 30.17 48.95
C ALA A 147 18.54 29.83 47.91
N SER A 148 18.30 30.19 46.64
CA SER A 148 19.26 30.46 45.56
C SER A 148 20.38 29.45 45.24
N SER A 149 20.33 28.88 44.03
CA SER A 149 21.46 28.97 43.09
C SER A 149 21.02 28.59 41.66
N GLN A 150 21.44 29.42 40.71
CA GLN A 150 21.38 29.22 39.27
C GLN A 150 21.92 27.84 38.85
N ASN A 151 21.28 27.15 37.90
CA ASN A 151 21.91 26.77 36.63
C ASN A 151 21.03 25.87 35.74
N SER A 152 21.14 26.18 34.44
CA SER A 152 21.10 25.28 33.28
C SER A 152 19.92 24.33 33.11
N CYS A 153 19.12 24.66 32.10
CA CYS A 153 18.56 23.75 31.11
C CYS A 153 19.37 22.45 30.94
N ALA A 154 18.82 21.36 31.47
CA ALA A 154 19.08 20.01 30.99
C ALA A 154 17.72 19.43 30.60
N ALA A 155 17.53 19.22 29.30
CA ALA A 155 16.49 18.33 28.84
C ALA A 155 16.82 16.95 29.41
N ASP A 156 15.93 16.41 30.24
CA ASP A 156 16.00 15.00 30.62
C ASP A 156 15.94 14.18 29.33
N ASP A 157 17.09 13.62 28.93
CA ASP A 157 17.17 12.46 28.05
C ASP A 157 16.40 11.34 28.74
N LYS A 158 15.09 11.26 28.47
CA LYS A 158 14.34 10.03 28.70
C LYS A 158 14.93 9.00 27.75
N ALA A 159 15.93 8.29 28.25
CA ALA A 159 16.45 7.07 27.68
C ALA A 159 15.25 6.19 27.33
N THR A 160 15.06 5.99 26.03
CA THR A 160 14.20 4.93 25.51
C THR A 160 14.65 3.64 26.14
N ASP A 161 13.72 2.87 26.73
CA ASP A 161 14.05 1.58 27.32
C ASP A 161 14.89 0.77 26.32
N PRO A 162 16.05 0.22 26.71
CA PRO A 162 16.89 -0.52 25.80
C PRO A 162 16.08 -1.65 25.17
N LEU A 163 16.03 -1.66 23.85
CA LEU A 163 15.29 -2.65 23.06
C LEU A 163 15.60 -4.05 23.59
N PRO A 164 14.59 -4.92 23.76
CA PRO A 164 14.85 -6.31 24.07
C PRO A 164 15.81 -6.87 23.03
N LYS A 165 16.97 -7.38 23.48
CA LYS A 165 18.04 -7.89 22.59
C LYS A 165 17.56 -8.95 21.58
N ASP A 166 16.38 -9.53 21.82
CA ASP A 166 15.79 -10.61 21.03
C ASP A 166 14.50 -10.20 20.27
N CYS A 167 14.15 -8.91 20.19
CA CYS A 167 12.94 -8.48 19.49
C CYS A 167 13.05 -8.78 17.98
N PRO A 168 12.13 -9.58 17.39
CA PRO A 168 12.24 -9.94 15.98
C PRO A 168 11.88 -8.80 15.02
N VAL A 169 11.21 -7.76 15.51
CA VAL A 169 10.84 -6.54 14.76
C VAL A 169 11.82 -5.44 15.14
N SER A 170 12.56 -4.92 14.16
CA SER A 170 13.50 -3.82 14.34
C SER A 170 13.89 -3.25 12.97
N SER A 171 13.21 -2.21 12.50
CA SER A 171 13.57 -1.55 11.24
C SER A 171 13.33 -0.03 11.32
N TYR A 172 14.34 0.76 10.96
CA TYR A 172 14.32 2.24 11.08
C TYR A 172 14.35 2.96 9.73
N ASN A 173 14.77 2.28 8.67
CA ASN A 173 15.01 2.86 7.36
C ASN A 173 14.87 1.77 6.27
N GLU A 174 15.03 2.17 5.02
CA GLU A 174 14.79 1.27 3.88
C GLU A 174 16.05 0.55 3.37
N TRP A 175 17.23 0.72 3.98
CA TRP A 175 18.51 0.30 3.39
C TRP A 175 19.49 -0.42 4.34
N ASP A 176 19.29 -0.41 5.65
CA ASP A 176 20.13 -1.19 6.57
C ASP A 176 20.07 -2.69 6.21
N PRO A 177 21.11 -3.49 6.50
CA PRO A 177 21.15 -4.91 6.13
C PRO A 177 19.90 -5.70 6.55
N LEU A 178 19.15 -6.20 5.58
CA LEU A 178 17.88 -6.91 5.74
C LEU A 178 18.09 -8.30 6.34
N GLU A 179 17.30 -8.64 7.36
CA GLU A 179 17.38 -9.93 8.06
C GLU A 179 16.07 -10.71 8.04
N GLU A 180 14.92 -10.04 8.10
CA GLU A 180 13.60 -10.67 8.04
C GLU A 180 12.61 -9.79 7.27
N VAL A 181 11.81 -10.43 6.41
CA VAL A 181 10.86 -9.76 5.51
C VAL A 181 9.57 -10.57 5.37
N ILE A 182 8.43 -9.89 5.29
CA ILE A 182 7.17 -10.49 4.80
C ILE A 182 7.11 -10.29 3.29
N VAL A 183 6.84 -11.35 2.53
CA VAL A 183 6.57 -11.29 1.09
C VAL A 183 5.12 -11.68 0.82
N GLY A 184 4.42 -10.91 -0.01
CA GLY A 184 3.00 -11.09 -0.29
C GLY A 184 2.62 -12.39 -1.03
N ARG A 185 1.33 -12.51 -1.34
CA ARG A 185 0.70 -13.63 -2.06
C ARG A 185 -0.20 -13.14 -3.20
N ALA A 186 -0.07 -13.78 -4.36
CA ALA A 186 -0.93 -13.53 -5.53
C ALA A 186 -2.18 -14.43 -5.54
N GLU A 187 -2.20 -15.47 -4.72
CA GLU A 187 -3.25 -16.46 -4.66
C GLU A 187 -4.61 -15.83 -4.35
N ASN A 188 -5.63 -16.24 -5.11
CA ASN A 188 -7.02 -15.82 -4.96
C ASN A 188 -7.26 -14.30 -5.06
N ALA A 189 -6.33 -13.53 -5.62
CA ALA A 189 -6.53 -12.10 -5.81
C ALA A 189 -7.81 -11.82 -6.63
N CYS A 190 -8.64 -10.91 -6.13
CA CYS A 190 -9.91 -10.49 -6.72
C CYS A 190 -9.82 -9.07 -7.26
N VAL A 191 -10.45 -8.85 -8.41
CA VAL A 191 -10.69 -7.51 -8.95
C VAL A 191 -11.65 -6.81 -7.99
N PRO A 192 -11.31 -5.64 -7.44
CA PRO A 192 -12.20 -4.93 -6.53
C PRO A 192 -13.45 -4.45 -7.28
N PRO A 193 -14.62 -4.35 -6.62
CA PRO A 193 -15.77 -3.65 -7.19
C PRO A 193 -15.38 -2.24 -7.67
N PHE A 194 -15.93 -1.79 -8.80
CA PHE A 194 -15.55 -0.50 -9.39
C PHE A 194 -16.26 0.68 -8.73
N THR A 195 -15.82 1.01 -7.51
CA THR A 195 -16.26 2.14 -6.70
C THR A 195 -15.44 3.40 -6.98
N VAL A 196 -15.84 4.55 -6.41
CA VAL A 196 -15.26 5.87 -6.73
C VAL A 196 -13.78 5.96 -6.38
N GLU A 197 -13.35 5.36 -5.28
CA GLU A 197 -11.96 5.28 -4.84
C GLU A 197 -11.12 4.35 -5.73
N VAL A 198 -11.70 3.27 -6.26
CA VAL A 198 -11.01 2.41 -7.24
C VAL A 198 -10.83 3.15 -8.56
N LYS A 199 -11.85 3.88 -9.01
CA LYS A 199 -11.79 4.69 -10.24
C LYS A 199 -10.74 5.79 -10.14
N ALA A 200 -10.70 6.55 -9.04
CA ALA A 200 -9.74 7.64 -8.84
C ALA A 200 -8.27 7.16 -8.88
N ASN A 201 -8.05 5.91 -8.54
CA ASN A 201 -6.73 5.34 -8.37
C ASN A 201 -6.25 4.43 -9.52
N THR A 202 -7.05 4.28 -10.58
CA THR A 202 -6.72 3.42 -11.73
C THR A 202 -6.74 4.22 -13.03
N TYR A 203 -5.95 3.78 -14.02
CA TYR A 203 -5.93 4.40 -15.35
C TYR A 203 -7.22 4.10 -16.12
N GLU A 204 -7.71 5.08 -16.87
CA GLU A 204 -8.96 5.01 -17.64
C GLU A 204 -9.02 3.83 -18.61
N LYS A 205 -7.86 3.39 -19.13
CA LYS A 205 -7.74 2.21 -20.00
C LYS A 205 -8.23 0.92 -19.34
N TYR A 206 -8.22 0.85 -18.00
CA TYR A 206 -8.65 -0.33 -17.24
C TYR A 206 -10.00 -0.16 -16.56
N TRP A 207 -10.63 1.01 -16.58
CA TRP A 207 -11.97 1.18 -15.98
C TRP A 207 -12.99 0.16 -16.52
N PRO A 208 -13.05 -0.15 -17.84
CA PRO A 208 -13.94 -1.19 -18.35
C PRO A 208 -13.63 -2.59 -17.80
N PHE A 209 -12.36 -2.88 -17.49
CA PHE A 209 -11.96 -4.14 -16.88
C PHE A 209 -12.54 -4.25 -15.45
N TYR A 210 -12.39 -3.23 -14.62
CA TYR A 210 -12.95 -3.22 -13.27
C TYR A 210 -14.49 -3.26 -13.28
N GLN A 211 -15.13 -2.51 -14.17
CA GLN A 211 -16.59 -2.52 -14.33
C GLN A 211 -17.11 -3.92 -14.66
N LYS A 212 -16.40 -4.65 -15.53
CA LYS A 212 -16.81 -5.99 -15.98
C LYS A 212 -16.45 -7.10 -14.98
N HIS A 213 -15.32 -6.97 -14.29
CA HIS A 213 -14.72 -8.06 -13.51
C HIS A 213 -14.76 -7.85 -12.00
N GLY A 214 -15.25 -6.72 -11.48
CA GLY A 214 -15.36 -6.45 -10.05
C GLY A 214 -16.06 -7.57 -9.27
N GLY A 215 -15.43 -8.06 -8.22
CA GLY A 215 -15.87 -9.21 -7.41
C GLY A 215 -15.41 -10.57 -7.93
N HIS A 216 -14.86 -10.67 -9.13
CA HIS A 216 -14.27 -11.90 -9.67
C HIS A 216 -12.76 -11.97 -9.41
N TYR A 217 -12.17 -13.16 -9.50
CA TYR A 217 -10.71 -13.31 -9.50
C TYR A 217 -10.08 -12.57 -10.68
N PHE A 218 -8.87 -12.04 -10.47
CA PHE A 218 -8.00 -11.67 -11.60
C PHE A 218 -7.75 -12.90 -12.51
N PRO A 219 -7.37 -12.70 -13.79
CA PRO A 219 -7.14 -13.80 -14.72
C PRO A 219 -6.21 -14.88 -14.13
N LYS A 220 -6.75 -16.10 -13.93
CA LYS A 220 -6.07 -17.17 -13.19
C LYS A 220 -4.73 -17.57 -13.82
N ASP A 221 -4.64 -17.57 -15.14
CA ASP A 221 -3.38 -17.85 -15.85
C ASP A 221 -2.31 -16.79 -15.58
N HIS A 222 -2.72 -15.54 -15.37
CA HIS A 222 -1.82 -14.45 -14.99
C HIS A 222 -1.39 -14.59 -13.54
N LEU A 223 -2.33 -14.88 -12.63
CA LEU A 223 -2.01 -15.14 -11.23
C LEU A 223 -1.06 -16.32 -11.05
N LYS A 224 -1.22 -17.39 -11.82
CA LYS A 224 -0.30 -18.55 -11.78
C LYS A 224 1.15 -18.16 -12.11
N LYS A 225 1.35 -17.24 -13.05
CA LYS A 225 2.68 -16.71 -13.39
C LYS A 225 3.22 -15.84 -12.26
N ALA A 226 2.40 -14.93 -11.72
CA ALA A 226 2.77 -14.09 -10.59
C ALA A 226 3.15 -14.93 -9.35
N VAL A 227 2.42 -16.01 -9.04
CA VAL A 227 2.80 -16.94 -7.97
C VAL A 227 4.20 -17.51 -8.21
N ALA A 228 4.48 -18.01 -9.42
CA ALA A 228 5.79 -18.59 -9.73
C ALA A 228 6.95 -17.56 -9.60
N GLU A 229 6.73 -16.34 -10.07
CA GLU A 229 7.69 -15.24 -9.94
C GLU A 229 7.97 -14.88 -8.48
N ILE A 230 6.94 -14.78 -7.66
CA ILE A 230 7.07 -14.41 -6.24
C ILE A 230 7.66 -15.55 -5.40
N GLU A 231 7.39 -16.81 -5.74
CA GLU A 231 8.11 -17.93 -5.12
C GLU A 231 9.61 -17.89 -5.44
N GLU A 232 9.99 -17.53 -6.66
CA GLU A 232 11.40 -17.39 -7.01
C GLU A 232 12.05 -16.19 -6.32
N MET A 233 11.36 -15.06 -6.21
CA MET A 233 11.79 -13.93 -5.38
C MET A 233 12.05 -14.37 -3.93
N CYS A 234 11.17 -15.20 -3.36
CA CYS A 234 11.35 -15.74 -2.01
C CYS A 234 12.58 -16.66 -1.91
N ASN A 235 12.86 -17.48 -2.93
CA ASN A 235 14.05 -18.33 -2.97
C ASN A 235 15.32 -17.49 -2.98
N ILE A 236 15.36 -16.45 -3.81
CA ILE A 236 16.50 -15.54 -3.92
C ILE A 236 16.72 -14.82 -2.58
N LEU A 237 15.68 -14.28 -1.94
CA LEU A 237 15.81 -13.67 -0.61
C LEU A 237 16.41 -14.63 0.43
N LYS A 238 16.00 -15.90 0.43
CA LYS A 238 16.58 -16.92 1.33
C LYS A 238 18.05 -17.20 1.01
N MET A 239 18.41 -17.25 -0.28
CA MET A 239 19.82 -17.41 -0.70
C MET A 239 20.68 -16.20 -0.29
N GLU A 240 20.09 -15.01 -0.24
CA GLU A 240 20.74 -13.78 0.26
C GLU A 240 20.78 -13.70 1.80
N GLY A 241 20.34 -14.74 2.51
CA GLY A 241 20.39 -14.85 3.97
C GLY A 241 19.19 -14.21 4.71
N VAL A 242 18.13 -13.84 4.00
CA VAL A 242 16.95 -13.19 4.58
C VAL A 242 15.92 -14.22 5.02
N THR A 243 15.40 -14.08 6.25
CA THR A 243 14.25 -14.86 6.72
C THR A 243 12.97 -14.37 6.02
N VAL A 244 12.25 -15.26 5.35
CA VAL A 244 11.03 -14.92 4.61
C VAL A 244 9.79 -15.45 5.31
N ARG A 245 8.84 -14.56 5.60
CA ARG A 245 7.48 -14.88 6.09
C ARG A 245 6.46 -14.58 5.00
N ARG A 246 5.33 -15.29 5.00
CA ARG A 246 4.27 -15.17 3.99
C ARG A 246 2.91 -15.07 4.67
N PRO A 247 1.99 -14.21 4.21
CA PRO A 247 0.64 -14.14 4.77
C PRO A 247 -0.11 -15.46 4.62
N ASP A 248 -1.14 -15.66 5.43
CA ASP A 248 -2.02 -16.82 5.33
C ASP A 248 -2.81 -16.79 4.01
N PRO A 249 -3.02 -17.93 3.33
CA PRO A 249 -3.91 -18.00 2.18
C PRO A 249 -5.35 -17.66 2.59
N ILE A 250 -5.96 -16.70 1.89
CA ILE A 250 -7.34 -16.27 2.08
C ILE A 250 -8.08 -16.35 0.73
N ASP A 251 -9.37 -16.65 0.77
CA ASP A 251 -10.27 -16.43 -0.36
C ASP A 251 -10.81 -14.99 -0.32
N TRP A 252 -10.30 -14.16 -1.22
CA TRP A 252 -10.67 -12.74 -1.30
C TRP A 252 -12.00 -12.50 -2.01
N SER A 253 -12.62 -13.54 -2.58
CA SER A 253 -13.94 -13.42 -3.21
C SER A 253 -15.08 -13.35 -2.18
N LEU A 254 -14.80 -13.66 -0.91
CA LEU A 254 -15.77 -13.59 0.17
C LEU A 254 -16.38 -12.18 0.25
N LYS A 255 -17.69 -12.10 0.08
CA LYS A 255 -18.45 -10.88 0.32
C LYS A 255 -18.62 -10.66 1.82
N TYR A 256 -18.37 -9.45 2.28
CA TYR A 256 -18.56 -9.04 3.66
C TYR A 256 -19.36 -7.74 3.72
N LYS A 257 -20.01 -7.53 4.86
CA LYS A 257 -20.88 -6.40 5.14
C LYS A 257 -20.54 -5.79 6.48
N THR A 258 -20.28 -4.49 6.51
CA THR A 258 -20.24 -3.66 7.72
C THR A 258 -21.61 -2.96 7.86
N PRO A 259 -21.86 -2.20 8.95
CA PRO A 259 -23.03 -1.33 9.00
C PRO A 259 -23.07 -0.28 7.88
N ASP A 260 -21.91 0.14 7.37
CA ASP A 260 -21.76 1.28 6.46
C ASP A 260 -21.65 0.89 4.98
N PHE A 261 -21.15 -0.31 4.66
CA PHE A 261 -20.99 -0.76 3.27
C PHE A 261 -20.96 -2.29 3.11
N GLU A 262 -20.99 -2.75 1.87
CA GLU A 262 -20.79 -4.15 1.49
C GLU A 262 -19.76 -4.24 0.36
N SER A 263 -18.85 -5.21 0.41
CA SER A 263 -17.79 -5.38 -0.61
C SER A 263 -17.27 -6.82 -0.67
N THR A 264 -16.44 -7.11 -1.66
CA THR A 264 -15.54 -8.28 -1.68
C THR A 264 -14.11 -7.84 -1.34
N GLY A 265 -13.21 -8.80 -1.15
CA GLY A 265 -11.79 -8.52 -0.89
C GLY A 265 -10.99 -8.10 -2.13
N LEU A 266 -9.71 -7.81 -1.90
CA LEU A 266 -8.71 -7.52 -2.93
C LEU A 266 -7.65 -8.64 -3.00
N TYR A 267 -6.63 -8.62 -2.12
CA TYR A 267 -5.57 -9.64 -2.08
C TYR A 267 -4.69 -9.52 -0.82
N GLY A 268 -3.70 -10.41 -0.69
CA GLY A 268 -2.57 -10.30 0.27
C GLY A 268 -1.21 -10.09 -0.42
N ALA A 269 -1.19 -9.46 -1.60
CA ALA A 269 -0.02 -9.27 -2.45
C ALA A 269 0.94 -8.17 -1.96
N MET A 270 0.45 -7.09 -1.36
CA MET A 270 1.27 -5.91 -1.05
C MET A 270 1.34 -5.65 0.47
N PRO A 271 2.20 -6.38 1.22
CA PRO A 271 2.40 -6.12 2.64
C PRO A 271 2.73 -4.66 2.96
N ARG A 272 3.43 -3.95 2.06
CA ARG A 272 3.83 -2.54 2.23
C ARG A 272 2.65 -1.59 2.40
N ASP A 273 1.54 -1.89 1.73
CA ASP A 273 0.37 -1.02 1.71
C ASP A 273 -0.34 -1.01 3.07
N ILE A 274 -0.28 -2.13 3.79
CA ILE A 274 -1.01 -2.32 5.05
C ILE A 274 -0.10 -2.33 6.28
N LEU A 275 1.19 -2.63 6.15
CA LEU A 275 2.11 -2.76 7.26
C LEU A 275 3.31 -1.83 7.09
N ILE A 276 3.59 -1.04 8.13
CA ILE A 276 4.85 -0.31 8.31
C ILE A 276 5.49 -0.70 9.64
N VAL A 277 6.82 -0.83 9.62
CA VAL A 277 7.62 -1.07 10.83
C VAL A 277 8.40 0.20 11.17
N VAL A 278 8.26 0.67 12.40
CA VAL A 278 8.98 1.85 12.92
C VAL A 278 9.66 1.47 14.22
N GLY A 279 10.97 1.22 14.16
CA GLY A 279 11.72 0.63 15.26
C GLY A 279 11.23 -0.79 15.56
N ASN A 280 10.84 -1.06 16.80
CA ASN A 280 10.30 -2.35 17.24
C ASN A 280 8.77 -2.44 17.18
N GLU A 281 8.12 -1.52 16.49
CA GLU A 281 6.68 -1.44 16.36
C GLU A 281 6.22 -1.77 14.94
N ILE A 282 5.32 -2.74 14.83
CA ILE A 282 4.56 -3.01 13.60
C ILE A 282 3.19 -2.34 13.69
N ILE A 283 2.87 -1.52 12.68
CA ILE A 283 1.64 -0.74 12.61
C ILE A 283 0.78 -1.24 11.45
N GLU A 284 -0.45 -1.67 11.75
CA GLU A 284 -1.48 -1.95 10.74
C GLU A 284 -2.15 -0.63 10.32
N ALA A 285 -2.04 -0.30 9.03
CA ALA A 285 -2.69 0.85 8.42
C ALA A 285 -4.22 0.67 8.34
N PRO A 286 -4.99 1.77 8.42
CA PRO A 286 -6.44 1.72 8.38
C PRO A 286 -6.98 1.35 6.99
N MET A 287 -6.20 1.60 5.93
CA MET A 287 -6.59 1.53 4.52
C MET A 287 -7.65 2.60 4.17
N ALA A 288 -7.88 2.84 2.89
CA ALA A 288 -8.96 3.71 2.40
C ALA A 288 -9.89 3.06 1.36
N TRP A 289 -9.60 1.84 0.92
CA TRP A 289 -10.46 1.10 0.00
C TRP A 289 -11.38 0.15 0.74
N ARG A 290 -12.68 0.20 0.43
CA ARG A 290 -13.68 -0.70 1.02
C ARG A 290 -13.30 -2.16 0.83
N SER A 291 -12.73 -2.52 -0.33
CA SER A 291 -12.27 -3.88 -0.65
C SER A 291 -11.05 -4.36 0.15
N ARG A 292 -10.34 -3.46 0.82
CA ARG A 292 -9.14 -3.74 1.63
C ARG A 292 -9.42 -3.72 3.14
N PHE A 293 -10.68 -3.54 3.55
CA PHE A 293 -11.05 -3.39 4.96
C PHE A 293 -10.53 -4.55 5.83
N PHE A 294 -10.69 -5.79 5.39
CA PHE A 294 -10.27 -6.99 6.12
C PHE A 294 -8.91 -7.57 5.69
N GLU A 295 -8.09 -6.83 4.95
CA GLU A 295 -6.80 -7.31 4.44
C GLU A 295 -5.83 -7.73 5.55
N TYR A 296 -5.89 -7.07 6.71
CA TYR A 296 -5.07 -7.38 7.89
C TYR A 296 -5.18 -8.84 8.34
N ARG A 297 -6.31 -9.51 8.06
CA ARG A 297 -6.57 -10.89 8.50
C ARG A 297 -5.50 -11.86 8.00
N ALA A 298 -4.92 -11.62 6.82
CA ALA A 298 -3.90 -12.48 6.23
C ALA A 298 -2.57 -12.42 7.01
N TYR A 299 -2.33 -11.37 7.79
CA TYR A 299 -1.06 -11.12 8.47
C TYR A 299 -1.11 -11.45 9.97
N ARG A 300 -2.30 -11.65 10.55
CA ARG A 300 -2.46 -11.81 12.00
C ARG A 300 -1.69 -12.99 12.60
N SER A 301 -1.51 -14.09 11.88
CA SER A 301 -0.69 -15.21 12.37
C SER A 301 0.78 -14.82 12.56
N ILE A 302 1.34 -14.04 11.62
CA ILE A 302 2.70 -13.51 11.70
C ILE A 302 2.81 -12.47 12.82
N ILE A 303 1.88 -11.50 12.86
CA ILE A 303 1.95 -10.39 13.81
C ILE A 303 1.80 -10.88 15.26
N LYS A 304 0.91 -11.85 15.53
CA LYS A 304 0.80 -12.48 16.86
C LYS A 304 2.09 -13.18 17.29
N ASP A 305 2.77 -13.86 16.36
CA ASP A 305 4.07 -14.46 16.63
C ASP A 305 5.12 -13.40 17.01
N TYR A 306 5.19 -12.28 16.30
CA TYR A 306 6.08 -11.16 16.67
C TYR A 306 5.73 -10.54 18.01
N PHE A 307 4.44 -10.34 18.28
CA PHE A 307 3.96 -9.81 19.55
C PHE A 307 4.34 -10.73 20.73
N HIS A 308 4.16 -12.05 20.59
CA HIS A 308 4.60 -13.02 21.59
C HIS A 308 6.12 -13.01 21.84
N ARG A 309 6.90 -12.57 20.85
CA ARG A 309 8.36 -12.43 20.92
C ARG A 309 8.82 -11.01 21.24
N GLY A 310 7.92 -10.14 21.73
CA GLY A 310 8.26 -8.85 22.32
C GLY A 310 8.13 -7.63 21.40
N ALA A 311 7.62 -7.78 20.18
CA ALA A 311 7.35 -6.63 19.31
C ALA A 311 6.15 -5.81 19.80
N LYS A 312 6.21 -4.49 19.64
CA LYS A 312 5.03 -3.63 19.79
C LYS A 312 4.12 -3.84 18.59
N TRP A 313 2.82 -3.98 18.82
CA TRP A 313 1.82 -4.13 17.77
C TRP A 313 0.74 -3.08 17.94
N THR A 314 0.57 -2.26 16.91
CA THR A 314 -0.43 -1.18 16.86
C THR A 314 -1.33 -1.35 15.66
N THR A 315 -2.61 -1.00 15.83
CA THR A 315 -3.57 -0.85 14.74
C THR A 315 -4.06 0.58 14.74
N ALA A 316 -3.89 1.30 13.64
CA ALA A 316 -4.50 2.61 13.49
C ALA A 316 -6.03 2.52 13.58
N PRO A 317 -6.75 3.59 13.97
CA PRO A 317 -8.20 3.59 14.05
C PRO A 317 -8.81 3.15 12.73
N LYS A 318 -9.55 2.04 12.74
CA LYS A 318 -10.17 1.51 11.53
C LYS A 318 -11.31 2.45 11.11
N PRO A 319 -11.29 3.05 9.91
CA PRO A 319 -12.33 3.95 9.46
C PRO A 319 -13.63 3.17 9.27
N THR A 320 -14.76 3.84 9.43
CA THR A 320 -16.07 3.31 9.04
C THR A 320 -16.13 3.05 7.53
N MET A 321 -15.43 3.86 6.74
CA MET A 321 -15.53 3.90 5.27
C MET A 321 -16.98 4.13 4.81
N GLY A 322 -17.74 4.92 5.57
CA GLY A 322 -19.03 5.48 5.17
C GLY A 322 -18.91 6.34 3.92
N ASP A 323 -20.04 6.70 3.32
CA ASP A 323 -20.04 7.47 2.08
C ASP A 323 -19.39 8.85 2.27
N GLU A 324 -19.41 9.40 3.48
CA GLU A 324 -18.79 10.67 3.88
C GLU A 324 -17.27 10.69 3.74
N LEU A 325 -16.61 9.53 3.78
CA LEU A 325 -15.17 9.43 3.53
C LEU A 325 -14.82 9.72 2.06
N TYR A 326 -15.78 9.60 1.14
CA TYR A 326 -15.54 9.70 -0.29
C TYR A 326 -16.34 10.84 -0.94
N ASP A 327 -15.69 11.61 -1.80
CA ASP A 327 -16.36 12.48 -2.76
C ASP A 327 -16.98 11.60 -3.86
N GLN A 328 -18.27 11.27 -3.72
CA GLN A 328 -19.00 10.40 -4.65
C GLN A 328 -19.09 11.00 -6.06
N ASP A 329 -19.02 12.32 -6.17
CA ASP A 329 -19.09 13.08 -7.42
C ASP A 329 -17.69 13.53 -7.89
N TYR A 330 -16.62 12.90 -7.39
CA TYR A 330 -15.23 13.24 -7.73
C TYR A 330 -15.06 13.34 -9.26
N PRO A 331 -14.77 14.54 -9.82
CA PRO A 331 -14.95 14.83 -11.24
C PRO A 331 -13.76 14.34 -12.09
N ILE A 332 -13.50 13.03 -12.04
CA ILE A 332 -12.46 12.36 -12.81
C ILE A 332 -13.05 11.71 -14.07
N HIS A 333 -12.58 12.16 -15.24
CA HIS A 333 -12.87 11.54 -16.53
C HIS A 333 -11.61 11.00 -17.22
N SER A 334 -10.44 11.47 -16.79
CA SER A 334 -9.11 11.01 -17.22
C SER A 334 -8.10 11.14 -16.07
N VAL A 335 -6.93 10.52 -16.22
CA VAL A 335 -5.82 10.74 -15.28
C VAL A 335 -5.34 12.20 -15.26
N GLU A 336 -5.48 12.94 -16.37
CA GLU A 336 -5.15 14.36 -16.43
C GLU A 336 -6.03 15.19 -15.49
N ASP A 337 -7.34 14.91 -15.44
CA ASP A 337 -8.27 15.59 -14.53
C ASP A 337 -7.86 15.36 -13.07
N ARG A 338 -7.50 14.11 -12.73
CA ARG A 338 -7.02 13.78 -11.38
C ARG A 338 -5.78 14.58 -11.00
N HIS A 339 -4.81 14.75 -11.92
CA HIS A 339 -3.63 15.56 -11.63
C HIS A 339 -3.99 17.03 -11.39
N LYS A 340 -4.90 17.60 -12.19
CA LYS A 340 -5.42 18.96 -11.98
C LYS A 340 -6.13 19.10 -10.63
N LEU A 341 -6.95 18.12 -10.25
CA LEU A 341 -7.64 18.09 -8.96
C LEU A 341 -6.66 17.97 -7.79
N ALA A 342 -5.68 17.06 -7.86
CA ALA A 342 -4.66 16.90 -6.84
C ALA A 342 -3.84 18.19 -6.63
N ALA A 343 -3.51 18.90 -7.71
CA ALA A 343 -2.85 20.22 -7.64
C ALA A 343 -3.71 21.30 -6.95
N GLN A 344 -5.04 21.15 -6.97
CA GLN A 344 -5.99 22.00 -6.24
C GLN A 344 -6.24 21.52 -4.80
N GLY A 345 -5.56 20.46 -4.35
CA GLY A 345 -5.82 19.85 -3.04
C GLY A 345 -7.10 19.02 -2.98
N LYS A 346 -7.67 18.64 -4.13
CA LYS A 346 -8.91 17.85 -4.24
C LYS A 346 -8.62 16.40 -4.58
N PHE A 347 -9.15 15.51 -3.76
CA PHE A 347 -8.96 14.07 -3.87
C PHE A 347 -10.27 13.36 -3.54
N VAL A 348 -10.36 12.09 -3.90
CA VAL A 348 -11.55 11.27 -3.67
C VAL A 348 -11.83 11.08 -2.18
N THR A 349 -10.80 11.04 -1.34
CA THR A 349 -10.96 10.96 0.12
C THR A 349 -11.13 12.35 0.74
N THR A 350 -12.14 12.47 1.59
CA THR A 350 -12.38 13.65 2.44
C THR A 350 -11.54 13.58 3.72
N GLU A 351 -11.71 14.56 4.61
CA GLU A 351 -11.14 14.57 5.97
C GLU A 351 -12.20 14.17 7.02
N PHE A 352 -13.17 13.32 6.66
CA PHE A 352 -14.20 12.86 7.59
C PHE A 352 -13.63 12.06 8.77
N GLU A 353 -12.70 11.14 8.49
CA GLU A 353 -12.02 10.31 9.49
C GLU A 353 -10.60 9.94 9.02
N PRO A 354 -9.68 9.53 9.91
CA PRO A 354 -8.32 9.15 9.51
C PRO A 354 -8.31 7.94 8.56
N CYS A 355 -7.71 8.10 7.38
CA CYS A 355 -7.42 7.00 6.46
C CYS A 355 -6.04 7.17 5.82
N PHE A 356 -5.33 6.06 5.64
CA PHE A 356 -4.04 6.01 4.96
C PHE A 356 -3.67 4.57 4.58
N ASP A 357 -2.85 4.47 3.53
CA ASP A 357 -2.08 3.27 3.22
C ASP A 357 -0.64 3.50 3.72
N ALA A 358 -0.03 2.48 4.32
CA ALA A 358 1.34 2.56 4.85
C ALA A 358 2.38 2.88 3.76
N ALA A 359 2.13 2.51 2.51
CA ALA A 359 3.00 2.77 1.36
C ALA A 359 3.05 4.25 0.92
N ASP A 360 2.23 5.14 1.49
CA ASP A 360 2.42 6.60 1.33
C ASP A 360 3.50 7.17 2.25
N PHE A 361 4.05 6.35 3.16
CA PHE A 361 5.13 6.70 4.08
C PHE A 361 6.42 6.00 3.68
N ILE A 362 7.54 6.71 3.75
CA ILE A 362 8.88 6.14 3.55
C ILE A 362 9.84 6.61 4.64
N ARG A 363 10.67 5.71 5.16
CA ARG A 363 11.45 5.94 6.40
C ARG A 363 12.91 6.27 6.11
N ALA A 364 13.45 7.20 6.88
CA ALA A 364 14.85 7.57 6.91
C ALA A 364 15.28 7.80 8.37
N GLY A 365 15.23 6.75 9.20
CA GLY A 365 15.59 6.86 10.61
C GLY A 365 14.57 7.68 11.39
N ARG A 366 15.01 8.80 11.97
CA ARG A 366 14.15 9.72 12.73
C ARG A 366 13.13 10.46 11.86
N ASP A 367 13.34 10.53 10.55
CA ASP A 367 12.47 11.25 9.63
C ASP A 367 11.68 10.29 8.76
N ILE A 368 10.36 10.49 8.72
CA ILE A 368 9.44 9.73 7.90
C ILE A 368 8.77 10.72 6.95
N PHE A 369 8.80 10.44 5.65
CA PHE A 369 8.20 11.29 4.64
C PHE A 369 6.88 10.68 4.19
N ALA A 370 5.83 11.48 4.21
CA ALA A 370 4.49 11.11 3.80
C ALA A 370 4.02 11.99 2.64
N GLN A 371 3.16 11.46 1.77
CA GLN A 371 2.36 12.29 0.85
C GLN A 371 0.88 12.22 1.18
N ARG A 372 0.19 13.35 1.04
CA ARG A 372 -1.27 13.34 0.92
C ARG A 372 -1.60 12.79 -0.48
N SER A 373 -2.26 11.64 -0.53
CA SER A 373 -2.61 10.90 -1.76
C SER A 373 -4.11 10.67 -1.83
N GLN A 374 -4.63 9.97 -2.84
CA GLN A 374 -6.06 9.61 -2.90
C GLN A 374 -6.49 8.69 -1.74
N VAL A 375 -5.57 7.97 -1.10
CA VAL A 375 -5.86 7.03 0.00
C VAL A 375 -5.33 7.47 1.36
N THR A 376 -4.47 8.48 1.40
CA THR A 376 -3.88 9.03 2.63
C THR A 376 -4.27 10.49 2.79
N ASN A 377 -5.12 10.77 3.78
CA ASN A 377 -5.62 12.11 4.09
C ASN A 377 -4.81 12.78 5.21
N TYR A 378 -5.04 14.06 5.45
CA TYR A 378 -4.27 14.81 6.45
C TYR A 378 -4.51 14.30 7.86
N LEU A 379 -5.74 13.87 8.19
CA LEU A 379 -6.04 13.24 9.47
C LEU A 379 -5.25 11.93 9.70
N GLY A 380 -5.05 11.12 8.65
CA GLY A 380 -4.24 9.92 8.70
C GLY A 380 -2.75 10.22 8.97
N ILE A 381 -2.20 11.20 8.25
CA ILE A 381 -0.82 11.66 8.46
C ILE A 381 -0.65 12.24 9.86
N GLU A 382 -1.61 13.04 10.32
CA GLU A 382 -1.60 13.64 11.66
C GLU A 382 -1.68 12.57 12.76
N TRP A 383 -2.45 11.51 12.56
CA TRP A 383 -2.48 10.37 13.48
C TRP A 383 -1.08 9.73 13.60
N MET A 384 -0.43 9.43 12.47
CA MET A 384 0.94 8.90 12.46
C MET A 384 1.93 9.84 13.16
N ARG A 385 1.87 11.14 12.85
CA ARG A 385 2.74 12.16 13.45
C ARG A 385 2.59 12.23 14.96
N ARG A 386 1.36 12.21 15.46
CA ARG A 386 1.07 12.28 16.91
C ARG A 386 1.42 10.98 17.64
N HIS A 387 1.21 9.85 16.97
CA HIS A 387 1.51 8.52 17.53
C HIS A 387 3.02 8.28 17.71
N LEU A 388 3.84 8.74 16.75
CA LEU A 388 5.28 8.49 16.74
C LEU A 388 6.14 9.58 17.41
N ALA A 389 5.53 10.72 17.78
CA ALA A 389 6.24 11.77 18.49
C ALA A 389 6.57 11.36 19.94
N PRO A 390 7.70 11.83 20.52
CA PRO A 390 8.65 12.78 19.93
C PRO A 390 9.83 12.14 19.18
N ASP A 391 9.96 10.81 19.20
CA ASP A 391 11.15 10.11 18.71
C ASP A 391 11.33 10.21 17.19
N TYR A 392 10.21 10.27 16.46
CA TYR A 392 10.16 10.40 15.00
C TYR A 392 9.43 11.67 14.56
N ARG A 393 9.82 12.16 13.38
CA ARG A 393 9.29 13.35 12.72
C ARG A 393 8.62 12.92 11.41
N VAL A 394 7.33 13.17 11.29
CA VAL A 394 6.58 12.91 10.04
C VAL A 394 6.48 14.20 9.23
N HIS A 395 7.07 14.20 8.04
CA HIS A 395 7.12 15.34 7.11
C HIS A 395 6.18 15.10 5.94
N ILE A 396 5.39 16.10 5.59
CA ILE A 396 4.56 16.05 4.38
C ILE A 396 5.36 16.60 3.21
N ILE A 397 5.51 15.79 2.16
CA ILE A 397 6.06 16.21 0.87
C ILE A 397 5.02 15.99 -0.24
N SER A 398 5.22 16.68 -1.35
CA SER A 398 4.28 16.73 -2.47
C SER A 398 5.01 16.73 -3.80
N PHE A 399 4.33 16.28 -4.84
CA PHE A 399 4.92 16.06 -6.16
C PHE A 399 4.00 16.64 -7.24
N LYS A 400 4.58 17.05 -8.36
CA LYS A 400 3.82 17.30 -9.58
C LYS A 400 3.29 15.96 -10.11
N ASP A 401 2.08 15.95 -10.67
CA ASP A 401 1.44 14.78 -11.30
C ASP A 401 1.60 13.49 -10.45
N PRO A 402 1.22 13.53 -9.15
CA PRO A 402 1.57 12.48 -8.22
C PRO A 402 0.93 11.14 -8.62
N ASN A 403 1.57 10.03 -8.22
CA ASN A 403 0.88 8.75 -8.22
C ASN A 403 -0.42 8.91 -7.40
N PRO A 404 -1.56 8.35 -7.85
CA PRO A 404 -2.79 8.44 -7.06
C PRO A 404 -2.64 7.90 -5.64
N MET A 405 -1.76 6.90 -5.45
CA MET A 405 -1.43 6.35 -4.14
C MET A 405 0.04 5.91 -4.13
N HIS A 406 0.62 5.88 -2.94
CA HIS A 406 1.92 5.31 -2.63
C HIS A 406 3.11 6.14 -3.15
N ILE A 407 4.10 6.31 -2.28
CA ILE A 407 5.25 7.21 -2.51
C ILE A 407 6.45 6.49 -3.12
N ASP A 408 6.55 5.18 -2.94
CA ASP A 408 7.72 4.34 -3.21
C ASP A 408 8.03 4.07 -4.70
N ALA A 409 7.12 4.43 -5.61
CA ALA A 409 7.37 4.52 -7.07
C ALA A 409 7.51 5.98 -7.56
N THR A 410 7.69 6.92 -6.63
CA THR A 410 7.84 8.36 -6.88
C THR A 410 9.11 8.90 -6.23
N PHE A 411 9.34 8.56 -4.96
CA PHE A 411 10.45 9.00 -4.15
C PHE A 411 10.91 7.83 -3.27
N ASN A 412 11.86 7.04 -3.76
CA ASN A 412 12.33 5.82 -3.11
C ASN A 412 13.72 6.05 -2.49
N ILE A 413 13.79 6.09 -1.17
CA ILE A 413 15.02 6.35 -0.42
C ILE A 413 15.80 5.04 -0.31
N ILE A 414 17.01 5.01 -0.86
CA ILE A 414 17.77 3.76 -1.08
C ILE A 414 19.09 3.72 -0.29
N GLY A 415 19.39 4.74 0.50
CA GLY A 415 20.61 4.82 1.30
C GLY A 415 20.67 6.10 2.14
N PRO A 416 21.67 6.22 3.03
CA PRO A 416 21.89 7.42 3.83
C PRO A 416 22.12 8.63 2.92
N GLY A 417 21.16 9.55 2.87
CA GLY A 417 21.24 10.71 1.99
C GLY A 417 21.17 10.38 0.49
N LEU A 418 20.60 9.25 0.09
CA LEU A 418 20.49 8.83 -1.32
C LEU A 418 19.06 8.44 -1.67
N VAL A 419 18.49 9.10 -2.68
CA VAL A 419 17.08 8.89 -3.07
C VAL A 419 16.92 8.83 -4.59
N LEU A 420 16.05 7.92 -5.04
CA LEU A 420 15.54 7.88 -6.40
C LEU A 420 14.31 8.80 -6.51
N SER A 421 14.41 9.85 -7.32
CA SER A 421 13.31 10.78 -7.60
C SER A 421 12.80 10.57 -9.01
N ASN A 422 11.54 10.20 -9.14
CA ASN A 422 10.88 9.97 -10.43
C ASN A 422 10.91 11.26 -11.30
N PRO A 423 11.41 11.20 -12.55
CA PRO A 423 11.50 12.39 -13.42
C PRO A 423 10.14 12.98 -13.81
N ASP A 424 9.10 12.15 -13.89
CA ASP A 424 7.76 12.58 -14.28
C ASP A 424 7.02 13.24 -13.10
N ARG A 425 7.52 13.03 -11.88
CA ARG A 425 6.86 13.43 -10.63
C ARG A 425 7.82 14.20 -9.72
N PRO A 426 8.33 15.36 -10.16
CA PRO A 426 9.29 16.12 -9.37
C PRO A 426 8.71 16.55 -8.01
N CYS A 427 9.50 16.38 -6.96
CA CYS A 427 9.15 16.81 -5.60
C CYS A 427 9.19 18.33 -5.48
N HIS A 428 8.11 18.93 -4.97
CA HIS A 428 8.05 20.37 -4.72
C HIS A 428 9.01 20.83 -3.63
N GLN A 429 9.32 19.94 -2.68
CA GLN A 429 10.22 20.19 -1.55
C GLN A 429 11.64 19.68 -1.81
N ILE A 430 12.04 19.45 -3.07
CA ILE A 430 13.34 18.83 -3.39
C ILE A 430 14.53 19.59 -2.81
N ASP A 431 14.43 20.92 -2.67
CA ASP A 431 15.51 21.75 -2.14
C ASP A 431 15.76 21.52 -0.64
N LEU A 432 14.80 20.97 0.12
CA LEU A 432 15.05 20.55 1.50
C LEU A 432 16.09 19.43 1.54
N PHE A 433 15.94 18.43 0.66
CA PHE A 433 16.87 17.31 0.56
C PHE A 433 18.25 17.74 0.04
N LYS A 434 18.29 18.65 -0.95
CA LYS A 434 19.56 19.22 -1.43
C LYS A 434 20.30 19.98 -0.33
N LYS A 435 19.58 20.75 0.49
CA LYS A 435 20.17 21.49 1.62
C LYS A 435 20.71 20.54 2.69
N ALA A 436 20.04 19.41 2.92
CA ALA A 436 20.52 18.34 3.79
C ALA A 436 21.67 17.51 3.18
N GLY A 437 22.19 17.88 1.99
CA GLY A 437 23.30 17.21 1.34
C GLY A 437 22.93 15.88 0.66
N TRP A 438 21.64 15.62 0.42
CA TRP A 438 21.22 14.36 -0.21
C TRP A 438 21.56 14.33 -1.71
N THR A 439 21.99 13.16 -2.16
CA THR A 439 22.14 12.84 -3.57
C THR A 439 20.79 12.43 -4.14
N ILE A 440 20.28 13.25 -5.06
CA ILE A 440 19.03 12.98 -5.78
C ILE A 440 19.38 12.32 -7.12
N VAL A 441 18.97 11.07 -7.30
CA VAL A 441 19.19 10.32 -8.53
C VAL A 441 17.88 10.22 -9.30
N THR A 442 17.90 10.60 -10.57
CA THR A 442 16.77 10.42 -11.47
C THR A 442 16.92 9.09 -12.23
N PRO A 443 16.03 8.10 -12.01
CA PRO A 443 16.13 6.83 -12.71
C PRO A 443 15.81 6.97 -14.20
N PRO A 444 16.36 6.08 -15.06
CA PRO A 444 16.02 6.04 -16.47
C PRO A 444 14.57 5.62 -16.71
N ILE A 445 14.07 5.91 -17.92
CA ILE A 445 12.70 5.56 -18.33
C ILE A 445 12.53 4.03 -18.31
N PRO A 446 11.40 3.51 -17.78
CA PRO A 446 11.12 2.08 -17.77
C PRO A 446 11.02 1.48 -19.18
N VAL A 447 11.41 0.21 -19.33
CA VAL A 447 11.36 -0.51 -20.62
C VAL A 447 10.26 -1.58 -20.69
N ILE A 448 9.40 -1.66 -19.68
CA ILE A 448 8.19 -2.49 -19.72
C ILE A 448 7.32 -2.13 -20.95
N PRO A 449 6.87 -3.12 -21.74
CA PRO A 449 6.00 -2.87 -22.90
C PRO A 449 4.66 -2.23 -22.51
N ASP A 450 4.19 -1.26 -23.31
CA ASP A 450 2.92 -0.55 -23.04
C ASP A 450 1.67 -1.45 -23.17
N ASP A 451 1.79 -2.58 -23.88
CA ASP A 451 0.76 -3.61 -24.03
C ASP A 451 0.72 -4.60 -22.85
N HIS A 452 1.72 -4.60 -21.97
CA HIS A 452 1.68 -5.39 -20.73
C HIS A 452 0.61 -4.83 -19.78
N PRO A 453 -0.27 -5.68 -19.22
CA PRO A 453 -1.30 -5.20 -18.31
C PRO A 453 -0.69 -4.77 -16.97
N LEU A 454 -1.00 -3.57 -16.55
CA LEU A 454 -0.73 -2.99 -15.23
C LEU A 454 -2.05 -2.46 -14.69
N TRP A 455 -2.88 -3.35 -14.13
CA TRP A 455 -4.24 -2.98 -13.70
C TRP A 455 -4.21 -1.87 -12.65
N MET A 456 -3.20 -1.88 -11.79
CA MET A 456 -2.85 -0.85 -10.82
C MET A 456 -1.41 -0.38 -11.06
N SER A 457 -1.06 0.78 -10.49
CA SER A 457 0.25 1.44 -10.64
C SER A 457 0.59 1.82 -12.09
N SER A 458 1.83 2.24 -12.33
CA SER A 458 2.33 2.71 -13.63
C SER A 458 3.61 1.97 -14.02
N LYS A 459 4.14 2.25 -15.22
CA LYS A 459 5.41 1.69 -15.68
C LYS A 459 6.60 2.00 -14.75
N TRP A 460 6.48 2.99 -13.87
CA TRP A 460 7.50 3.37 -12.88
C TRP A 460 7.71 2.34 -11.76
N LEU A 461 7.07 1.18 -11.80
CA LEU A 461 7.44 0.05 -10.95
C LEU A 461 8.92 -0.37 -11.11
N SER A 462 9.60 0.04 -12.19
CA SER A 462 11.05 -0.16 -12.36
C SER A 462 11.89 0.44 -11.22
N MET A 463 11.46 1.56 -10.61
CA MET A 463 12.14 2.19 -9.46
C MET A 463 11.57 1.78 -8.11
N ASN A 464 10.56 0.90 -8.08
CA ASN A 464 9.99 0.32 -6.86
C ASN A 464 10.87 -0.84 -6.34
N VAL A 465 12.15 -0.53 -6.13
CA VAL A 465 13.19 -1.49 -5.75
C VAL A 465 13.20 -1.76 -4.25
N LEU A 466 13.76 -2.90 -3.86
CA LEU A 466 14.02 -3.25 -2.46
C LEU A 466 15.53 -3.29 -2.21
N MET A 467 16.02 -2.48 -1.28
CA MET A 467 17.41 -2.57 -0.82
C MET A 467 17.55 -3.72 0.17
N LEU A 468 18.52 -4.60 -0.06
CA LEU A 468 18.91 -5.65 0.88
C LEU A 468 19.98 -5.14 1.85
N ASP A 469 20.83 -4.24 1.37
CA ASP A 469 21.68 -3.34 2.16
C ASP A 469 22.05 -2.14 1.26
N GLU A 470 22.86 -1.21 1.75
CA GLU A 470 23.31 -0.03 1.00
C GLU A 470 24.01 -0.34 -0.35
N LYS A 471 24.48 -1.57 -0.56
CA LYS A 471 25.26 -2.01 -1.73
C LYS A 471 24.63 -3.15 -2.49
N ARG A 472 23.44 -3.61 -2.10
CA ARG A 472 22.68 -4.67 -2.80
C ARG A 472 21.23 -4.25 -2.98
N VAL A 473 20.79 -4.21 -4.23
CA VAL A 473 19.41 -3.86 -4.60
C VAL A 473 18.76 -4.99 -5.36
N MET A 474 17.56 -5.37 -4.97
CA MET A 474 16.69 -6.25 -5.77
C MET A 474 15.93 -5.40 -6.80
N VAL A 475 16.10 -5.75 -8.07
CA VAL A 475 15.64 -4.96 -9.21
C VAL A 475 15.13 -5.88 -10.33
N ASP A 476 14.21 -5.35 -11.15
CA ASP A 476 13.54 -6.14 -12.18
C ASP A 476 14.55 -6.59 -13.25
N ALA A 477 14.57 -7.89 -13.54
CA ALA A 477 15.53 -8.49 -14.45
C ALA A 477 15.46 -7.95 -15.88
N ASN A 478 14.30 -7.43 -16.29
CA ASN A 478 14.09 -6.87 -17.62
C ASN A 478 14.47 -5.37 -17.71
N GLU A 479 14.53 -4.66 -16.58
CA GLU A 479 14.82 -3.23 -16.52
C GLU A 479 16.34 -2.96 -16.57
N VAL A 480 16.98 -3.34 -17.68
CA VAL A 480 18.43 -3.19 -17.88
C VAL A 480 18.93 -1.74 -17.68
N PRO A 481 18.23 -0.69 -18.13
CA PRO A 481 18.71 0.68 -17.93
C PRO A 481 18.90 1.05 -16.45
N ILE A 482 17.94 0.74 -15.57
CA ILE A 482 18.07 1.06 -14.14
C ILE A 482 19.07 0.15 -13.44
N GLN A 483 19.23 -1.12 -13.89
CA GLN A 483 20.33 -1.97 -13.43
C GLN A 483 21.70 -1.31 -13.71
N LYS A 484 21.91 -0.75 -14.91
CA LYS A 484 23.15 -0.03 -15.26
C LYS A 484 23.36 1.24 -14.44
N MET A 485 22.29 1.91 -14.03
CA MET A 485 22.37 3.03 -13.10
C MET A 485 22.90 2.57 -11.74
N PHE A 486 22.35 1.51 -11.15
CA PHE A 486 22.83 0.96 -9.88
C PHE A 486 24.28 0.49 -9.94
N GLU A 487 24.66 -0.23 -11.01
CA GLU A 487 26.05 -0.68 -11.22
C GLU A 487 27.03 0.51 -11.22
N LYS A 488 26.66 1.64 -11.84
CA LYS A 488 27.47 2.88 -11.84
C LYS A 488 27.55 3.57 -10.48
N LEU A 489 26.53 3.41 -9.65
CA LEU A 489 26.52 3.90 -8.26
C LEU A 489 27.29 2.96 -7.31
N GLY A 490 27.86 1.86 -7.82
CA GLY A 490 28.53 0.85 -7.01
C GLY A 490 27.56 0.02 -6.16
N ILE A 491 26.31 -0.12 -6.62
CA ILE A 491 25.27 -0.93 -6.00
C ILE A 491 25.04 -2.18 -6.86
N SER A 492 25.19 -3.35 -6.23
CA SER A 492 25.03 -4.66 -6.88
C SER A 492 23.57 -4.96 -7.15
N ALA A 493 23.23 -5.20 -8.41
CA ALA A 493 21.87 -5.53 -8.85
C ALA A 493 21.58 -7.03 -8.75
N ILE A 494 20.70 -7.41 -7.83
CA ILE A 494 20.11 -8.76 -7.72
C ILE A 494 18.86 -8.76 -8.60
N LYS A 495 18.97 -9.46 -9.74
CA LYS A 495 18.01 -9.39 -10.83
C LYS A 495 16.95 -10.45 -10.65
N VAL A 496 15.69 -10.04 -10.50
CA VAL A 496 14.55 -10.95 -10.34
C VAL A 496 13.46 -10.54 -11.31
N ASN A 497 12.84 -11.49 -12.00
CA ASN A 497 11.72 -11.18 -12.89
C ASN A 497 10.40 -11.32 -12.12
N ILE A 498 9.64 -10.22 -12.01
CA ILE A 498 8.29 -10.19 -11.42
C ILE A 498 7.28 -9.54 -12.37
N ARG A 499 7.48 -9.68 -13.68
CA ARG A 499 6.70 -8.98 -14.71
C ARG A 499 5.20 -9.24 -14.59
N ASN A 500 4.77 -10.48 -14.35
CA ASN A 500 3.35 -10.78 -14.15
C ASN A 500 2.85 -10.30 -12.78
N ALA A 501 3.67 -10.37 -11.74
CA ALA A 501 3.36 -9.82 -10.41
C ALA A 501 3.17 -8.30 -10.44
N ASN A 502 3.95 -7.56 -11.24
CA ASN A 502 3.82 -6.11 -11.44
C ASN A 502 2.38 -5.70 -11.85
N SER A 503 1.66 -6.56 -12.58
CA SER A 503 0.29 -6.29 -13.00
C SER A 503 -0.69 -6.09 -11.84
N LEU A 504 -0.38 -6.65 -10.66
CA LEU A 504 -1.17 -6.48 -9.44
C LEU A 504 -0.86 -5.17 -8.70
N GLY A 505 0.03 -4.32 -9.25
CA GLY A 505 0.19 -2.94 -8.81
C GLY A 505 1.46 -2.63 -8.03
N GLY A 506 2.43 -3.53 -7.95
CA GLY A 506 3.60 -3.34 -7.09
C GLY A 506 4.87 -3.98 -7.63
N GLY A 507 6.01 -3.36 -7.33
CA GLY A 507 7.35 -3.92 -7.50
C GLY A 507 7.88 -4.47 -6.18
N PHE A 508 9.19 -4.68 -6.06
CA PHE A 508 9.79 -5.35 -4.91
C PHE A 508 9.48 -4.69 -3.57
N HIS A 509 9.43 -3.36 -3.53
CA HIS A 509 9.12 -2.63 -2.29
C HIS A 509 7.66 -2.85 -1.86
N CYS A 510 6.69 -2.75 -2.79
CA CYS A 510 5.28 -2.99 -2.50
C CYS A 510 5.02 -4.46 -2.08
N TRP A 511 5.65 -5.41 -2.76
CA TRP A 511 5.52 -6.86 -2.50
C TRP A 511 6.10 -7.29 -1.16
N THR A 512 6.77 -6.39 -0.43
CA THR A 512 7.46 -6.71 0.82
C THR A 512 7.15 -5.75 1.96
N CYS A 513 7.32 -6.23 3.20
CA CYS A 513 7.44 -5.40 4.39
C CYS A 513 8.67 -5.88 5.16
N ASP A 514 9.70 -5.03 5.30
CA ASP A 514 10.93 -5.36 6.00
C ASP A 514 10.72 -5.27 7.51
N ILE A 515 10.80 -6.43 8.16
CA ILE A 515 10.49 -6.59 9.58
C ILE A 515 11.72 -6.32 10.43
N ARG A 516 12.89 -6.76 9.95
CA ARG A 516 14.15 -6.57 10.66
C ARG A 516 15.26 -6.17 9.69
N ARG A 517 15.90 -5.06 10.02
CA ARG A 517 17.16 -4.62 9.44
C ARG A 517 18.16 -4.38 10.56
N ARG A 518 19.42 -4.74 10.33
CA ARG A 518 20.48 -4.57 11.32
C ARG A 518 21.02 -3.15 11.28
N GLY A 519 20.54 -2.33 12.21
CA GLY A 519 20.99 -0.96 12.38
C GLY A 519 20.39 -0.33 13.62
N THR A 520 20.60 0.97 13.78
CA THR A 520 20.14 1.77 14.93
C THR A 520 19.38 2.99 14.45
N LEU A 521 18.54 3.57 15.30
CA LEU A 521 17.88 4.83 14.98
C LEU A 521 18.90 5.97 14.82
N GLN A 522 18.92 6.62 13.66
CA GLN A 522 19.79 7.74 13.33
C GLN A 522 19.00 8.90 12.67
N SER A 523 19.58 10.09 12.61
CA SER A 523 19.12 11.19 11.75
C SER A 523 19.95 11.17 10.46
N TYR A 524 19.31 11.41 9.32
CA TYR A 524 19.99 11.61 8.04
C TYR A 524 19.56 12.91 7.36
N PHE A 525 18.76 13.72 8.04
CA PHE A 525 18.09 14.89 7.48
C PHE A 525 18.37 16.10 8.38
N ASP A 526 19.64 16.54 8.36
CA ASP A 526 20.18 17.65 9.13
C ASP A 526 20.63 18.81 8.23
#